data_AF-A0AAV7K637-F1
#
_entry.id   AF-A0AAV7K637-F1
#
_cell.length_a   1.000
_cell.length_b   1.000
_cell.length_c   1.000
_cell.angle_alpha   90.00
_cell.angle_beta   90.00
_cell.angle_gamma   90.00
#
_symmetry.space_group_name_H-M   'P 1'
#
loop_
_entity.id
_entity.type
_entity.pdbx_description
1 polymer ?
#
loop_
_entity_poly.entity_id
_entity_poly.type
_entity_poly.pdbx_seq_one_letter_code
_entity_poly.pdbx_strand_id
1 'polypeptide(L)'
;MLQNWDFYMHRVSKESASVIDEIVSIPMLHMTALAPELHLYVGSLDKVRKLRHQLSGLCRYLNACKKVAEAEGWHRAISKFKNKEYLLEHTDIYSVQDLVRVHMSLMVPELKDCVNEGISHVKSCSVCQGQAFICEICNQGPALFPFQVDRIWKCPKCSSVYHLICKPATTHCPRCLRLSSRRHTATEPLNVN
;
A
#
# COMPACT_ATOMS: atom_id res chain seq x y z
N MET A 1 10.84 20.06 -12.52
CA MET A 1 10.41 18.75 -12.00
C MET A 1 8.89 18.56 -11.92
N LEU A 2 8.19 19.03 -10.89
CA LEU A 2 6.82 18.55 -10.61
C LEU A 2 5.73 18.99 -11.61
N GLN A 3 5.88 20.16 -12.24
CA GLN A 3 4.89 20.66 -13.21
C GLN A 3 4.90 19.89 -14.54
N ASN A 4 6.09 19.57 -15.07
CA ASN A 4 6.26 19.01 -16.41
C ASN A 4 7.07 17.70 -16.44
N TRP A 5 7.26 17.05 -15.29
CA TRP A 5 8.17 15.89 -15.13
C TRP A 5 9.58 16.13 -15.68
N ASP A 6 10.11 17.35 -15.49
CA ASP A 6 11.38 17.80 -16.04
C ASP A 6 12.53 17.69 -15.02
N PHE A 7 13.61 17.00 -15.40
CA PHE A 7 14.80 16.74 -14.59
C PHE A 7 16.08 17.33 -15.20
N TYR A 8 15.97 18.25 -16.17
CA TYR A 8 17.14 18.98 -16.66
C TYR A 8 17.76 19.84 -15.56
N MET A 9 19.08 20.01 -15.63
CA MET A 9 19.82 20.86 -14.70
C MET A 9 19.61 22.32 -15.06
N HIS A 10 19.27 23.13 -14.07
CA HIS A 10 19.10 24.57 -14.23
C HIS A 10 20.14 25.32 -13.40
N ARG A 11 20.61 26.47 -13.92
CA ARG A 11 21.50 27.35 -13.17
C ARG A 11 20.72 27.97 -12.01
N VAL A 12 21.29 27.90 -10.81
CA VAL A 12 20.76 28.50 -9.59
C VAL A 12 21.87 29.27 -8.88
N SER A 13 21.50 30.10 -7.89
CA SER A 13 22.50 30.75 -7.03
C SER A 13 23.22 29.72 -6.16
N LYS A 14 24.39 30.06 -5.61
CA LYS A 14 25.15 29.16 -4.74
C LYS A 14 24.38 28.81 -3.47
N GLU A 15 23.65 29.78 -2.93
CA GLU A 15 22.81 29.64 -1.74
C GLU A 15 21.67 28.66 -2.01
N SER A 16 21.01 28.81 -3.17
CA SER A 16 19.93 27.90 -3.58
C SER A 16 20.45 26.48 -3.80
N ALA A 17 21.64 26.32 -4.41
CA ALA A 17 22.27 25.02 -4.57
C ALA A 17 22.55 24.33 -3.22
N SER A 18 23.12 25.06 -2.25
CA SER A 18 23.37 24.54 -0.90
C SER A 18 22.08 24.04 -0.23
N VAL A 19 21.01 24.83 -0.30
CA VAL A 19 19.71 24.45 0.26
C VAL A 19 19.17 23.19 -0.42
N ILE A 20 19.26 23.11 -1.76
CA ILE A 20 18.81 21.93 -2.50
C ILE A 20 19.56 20.67 -2.05
N ASP A 21 20.89 20.75 -1.91
CA ASP A 21 21.72 19.64 -1.48
C ASP A 21 21.36 19.16 -0.07
N GLU A 22 21.01 20.07 0.84
CA GLU A 22 20.56 19.74 2.20
C GLU A 22 19.22 18.99 2.20
N ILE A 23 18.28 19.38 1.33
CA ILE A 23 16.92 18.82 1.33
C ILE A 23 16.71 17.67 0.34
N VAL A 24 17.67 17.39 -0.55
CA VAL A 24 17.48 16.47 -1.70
C VAL A 24 17.00 15.08 -1.28
N SER A 25 17.44 14.61 -0.12
CA SER A 25 17.11 13.28 0.42
C SER A 25 16.01 13.30 1.48
N ILE A 26 15.49 14.48 1.86
CA ILE A 26 14.47 14.64 2.90
C ILE A 26 13.09 14.35 2.30
N PRO A 27 12.30 13.43 2.88
CA PRO A 27 10.98 13.05 2.38
C PRO A 27 9.90 14.08 2.76
N MET A 28 9.80 15.16 1.98
CA MET A 28 8.87 16.26 2.24
C MET A 28 7.85 16.51 1.12
N LEU A 29 7.98 15.84 -0.04
CA LEU A 29 7.13 16.08 -1.20
C LEU A 29 5.88 15.20 -1.13
N HIS A 30 4.75 15.80 -0.76
CA HIS A 30 3.44 15.15 -0.78
C HIS A 30 2.83 15.25 -2.19
N MET A 31 2.92 14.17 -2.98
CA MET A 31 2.54 14.19 -4.39
C MET A 31 1.05 14.44 -4.62
N THR A 32 0.19 13.99 -3.72
CA THR A 32 -1.26 14.25 -3.78
C THR A 32 -1.61 15.72 -3.57
N ALA A 33 -0.78 16.48 -2.85
CA ALA A 33 -0.95 17.91 -2.66
C ALA A 33 -0.25 18.74 -3.75
N LEU A 34 0.97 18.33 -4.13
CA LEU A 34 1.82 19.10 -5.04
C LEU A 34 1.51 18.86 -6.52
N ALA A 35 1.14 17.63 -6.90
CA ALA A 35 0.94 17.23 -8.29
C ALA A 35 0.01 16.00 -8.41
N PRO A 36 -1.27 16.13 -8.01
CA PRO A 36 -2.21 15.00 -7.87
C PRO A 36 -2.39 14.20 -9.16
N GLU A 37 -2.38 14.86 -10.31
CA GLU A 37 -2.65 14.23 -11.61
C GLU A 37 -1.39 13.72 -12.32
N LEU A 38 -0.18 14.02 -11.81
CA LEU A 38 1.07 13.72 -12.51
C LEU A 38 1.25 12.23 -12.81
N HIS A 39 0.78 11.38 -11.89
CA HIS A 39 0.81 9.92 -12.08
C HIS A 39 -0.04 9.47 -13.28
N LEU A 40 -1.09 10.21 -13.68
CA LEU A 40 -1.92 9.86 -14.83
C LEU A 40 -1.14 9.97 -16.15
N TYR A 41 -0.16 10.86 -16.20
CA TYR A 41 0.62 11.15 -17.41
C TYR A 41 2.02 10.51 -17.39
N VAL A 42 2.55 10.21 -16.19
CA VAL A 42 3.89 9.63 -16.01
C VAL A 42 3.79 8.16 -15.62
N GLY A 43 3.92 7.26 -16.61
CA GLY A 43 3.74 5.83 -16.42
C GLY A 43 4.71 5.17 -15.42
N SER A 44 5.95 5.66 -15.27
CA SER A 44 6.89 5.14 -14.26
C SER A 44 6.45 5.51 -12.84
N LEU A 45 5.97 6.73 -12.64
CA LEU A 45 5.44 7.21 -11.37
C LEU A 45 4.17 6.45 -10.98
N ASP A 46 3.23 6.22 -11.92
CA ASP A 46 2.04 5.39 -11.67
C ASP A 46 2.41 3.97 -11.23
N LYS A 47 3.36 3.34 -11.92
CA LYS A 47 3.84 2.00 -11.55
C LYS A 47 4.43 1.98 -10.14
N VAL A 48 5.30 2.94 -9.80
CA VAL A 48 5.88 3.07 -8.46
C VAL A 48 4.78 3.29 -7.43
N ARG A 49 3.83 4.19 -7.70
CA ARG A 49 2.67 4.46 -6.84
C ARG A 49 1.89 3.18 -6.53
N LYS A 50 1.52 2.40 -7.55
CA LYS A 50 0.76 1.15 -7.40
C LYS A 50 1.54 0.10 -6.60
N LEU A 51 2.82 -0.08 -6.90
CA LEU A 51 3.69 -0.99 -6.17
C LEU A 51 3.83 -0.59 -4.70
N ARG A 52 4.01 0.69 -4.39
CA ARG A 52 4.07 1.19 -3.00
C ARG A 52 2.74 0.96 -2.26
N HIS A 53 1.59 1.14 -2.91
CA HIS A 53 0.28 0.84 -2.30
C HIS A 53 0.13 -0.63 -1.95
N GLN A 54 0.50 -1.52 -2.89
CA GLN A 54 0.50 -2.95 -2.65
C GLN A 54 1.45 -3.31 -1.51
N LEU A 55 2.66 -2.75 -1.51
CA LEU A 55 3.71 -3.04 -0.54
C LEU A 55 3.35 -2.53 0.86
N SER A 56 2.76 -1.34 1.00
CA SER A 56 2.23 -0.85 2.28
C SER A 56 1.20 -1.82 2.88
N GLY A 57 0.32 -2.39 2.04
CA GLY A 57 -0.62 -3.43 2.46
C GLY A 57 0.09 -4.72 2.87
N LEU A 58 1.10 -5.13 2.11
CA LEU A 58 1.87 -6.35 2.33
C LEU A 58 2.73 -6.26 3.60
N CYS A 59 3.42 -5.14 3.84
CA CYS A 59 4.17 -4.88 5.07
C CYS A 59 3.25 -4.97 6.30
N ARG A 60 2.08 -4.32 6.28
CA ARG A 60 1.11 -4.42 7.38
C ARG A 60 0.64 -5.86 7.62
N TYR A 61 0.48 -6.64 6.56
CA TYR A 61 0.09 -8.04 6.65
C TYR A 61 1.22 -8.91 7.24
N LEU A 62 2.43 -8.75 6.71
CA LEU A 62 3.62 -9.51 7.11
C LEU A 62 4.08 -9.18 8.53
N ASN A 63 3.94 -7.93 8.98
CA ASN A 63 4.25 -7.53 10.36
C ASN A 63 3.35 -8.24 11.40
N ALA A 64 2.17 -8.72 11.00
CA ALA A 64 1.30 -9.52 11.85
C ALA A 64 1.64 -11.03 11.82
N CYS A 65 2.56 -11.47 10.96
CA CYS A 65 2.97 -12.85 10.83
C CYS A 65 4.19 -13.14 11.71
N LYS A 66 4.04 -14.03 12.69
CA LYS A 66 5.14 -14.40 13.60
C LYS A 66 6.31 -15.11 12.91
N LYS A 67 6.08 -15.74 11.74
CA LYS A 67 7.12 -16.42 10.95
C LYS A 67 7.86 -15.49 9.98
N VAL A 68 7.47 -14.21 9.89
CA VAL A 68 8.14 -13.28 8.97
C VAL A 68 9.62 -13.11 9.31
N ALA A 69 10.00 -13.24 10.60
CA ALA A 69 11.37 -13.13 11.06
C ALA A 69 12.35 -14.11 10.39
N GLU A 70 11.85 -15.26 9.90
CA GLU A 70 12.63 -16.29 9.20
C GLU A 70 12.67 -16.06 7.67
N ALA A 71 11.95 -15.05 7.16
CA ALA A 71 11.82 -14.79 5.72
C ALA A 71 13.04 -14.02 5.18
N GLU A 72 14.18 -14.68 5.03
CA GLU A 72 15.42 -14.02 4.59
C GLU A 72 15.27 -13.26 3.27
N GLY A 73 14.53 -13.81 2.30
CA GLY A 73 14.28 -13.16 1.00
C GLY A 73 13.57 -11.82 1.15
N TRP A 74 12.54 -11.77 2.01
CA TRP A 74 11.85 -10.54 2.37
C TRP A 74 12.80 -9.53 3.03
N HIS A 75 13.58 -9.94 4.04
CA HIS A 75 14.53 -9.05 4.72
C HIS A 75 15.60 -8.49 3.79
N ARG A 76 16.15 -9.34 2.91
CA ARG A 76 17.11 -8.90 1.88
C ARG A 76 16.47 -7.87 0.94
N ALA A 77 15.25 -8.11 0.46
CA ALA A 77 14.57 -7.19 -0.45
C ALA A 77 14.31 -5.82 0.22
N ILE A 78 13.75 -5.79 1.43
CA ILE A 78 13.44 -4.52 2.12
C ILE A 78 14.70 -3.78 2.60
N SER A 79 15.83 -4.46 2.80
CA SER A 79 17.08 -3.82 3.23
C SER A 79 17.59 -2.75 2.24
N LYS A 80 17.20 -2.85 0.96
CA LYS A 80 17.47 -1.83 -0.08
C LYS A 80 16.84 -0.46 0.25
N PHE A 81 15.86 -0.45 1.14
CA PHE A 81 15.13 0.73 1.60
C PHE A 81 15.48 1.12 3.04
N LYS A 82 16.61 0.63 3.58
CA LYS A 82 17.12 1.08 4.90
C LYS A 82 17.30 2.60 4.91
N ASN A 83 16.83 3.25 5.97
CA ASN A 83 16.74 4.71 6.11
C ASN A 83 15.75 5.40 5.13
N LYS A 84 14.94 4.60 4.42
CA LYS A 84 13.90 5.05 3.49
C LYS A 84 12.61 4.24 3.67
N GLU A 85 12.33 3.84 4.90
CA GLU A 85 11.19 2.99 5.27
C GLU A 85 9.84 3.64 4.88
N TYR A 86 9.78 4.98 4.86
CA TYR A 86 8.63 5.74 4.36
C TYR A 86 8.24 5.38 2.92
N LEU A 87 9.19 4.90 2.10
CA LEU A 87 8.90 4.42 0.74
C LEU A 87 8.01 3.17 0.74
N LEU A 88 8.09 2.36 1.79
CA LEU A 88 7.32 1.13 1.96
C LEU A 88 5.96 1.39 2.62
N GLU A 89 5.85 2.43 3.44
CA GLU A 89 4.68 2.68 4.29
C GLU A 89 3.78 3.82 3.78
N HIS A 90 4.36 4.95 3.36
CA HIS A 90 3.67 6.19 3.02
C HIS A 90 3.67 6.46 1.52
N THR A 91 2.65 6.02 0.80
CA THR A 91 2.64 5.94 -0.68
C THR A 91 2.74 7.28 -1.44
N ASP A 92 2.42 8.39 -0.77
CA ASP A 92 2.32 9.72 -1.35
C ASP A 92 3.53 10.64 -1.06
N ILE A 93 4.45 10.22 -0.19
CA ILE A 93 5.59 11.04 0.25
C ILE A 93 6.85 10.62 -0.52
N TYR A 94 7.60 11.61 -1.02
CA TYR A 94 8.83 11.45 -1.78
C TYR A 94 9.88 12.49 -1.36
N SER A 95 11.15 12.16 -1.51
CA SER A 95 12.23 13.15 -1.61
C SER A 95 12.51 13.49 -3.08
N VAL A 96 13.32 14.53 -3.33
CA VAL A 96 13.78 14.86 -4.70
C VAL A 96 14.59 13.69 -5.27
N GLN A 97 15.47 13.09 -4.46
CA GLN A 97 16.28 11.94 -4.85
C GLN A 97 15.43 10.73 -5.25
N ASP A 98 14.30 10.50 -4.59
CA ASP A 98 13.40 9.42 -4.97
C ASP A 98 12.76 9.67 -6.33
N LEU A 99 12.29 10.89 -6.60
CA LEU A 99 11.71 11.24 -7.89
C LEU A 99 12.72 11.10 -9.03
N VAL A 100 14.00 11.42 -8.78
CA VAL A 100 15.10 11.13 -9.72
C VAL A 100 15.22 9.62 -9.97
N ARG A 101 15.18 8.78 -8.92
CA ARG A 101 15.19 7.31 -9.07
C ARG A 101 13.97 6.77 -9.82
N VAL A 102 12.80 7.39 -9.64
CA VAL A 102 11.60 7.06 -10.42
C VAL A 102 11.79 7.42 -11.89
N HIS A 103 12.31 8.62 -12.17
CA HIS A 103 12.62 9.07 -13.53
C HIS A 103 13.63 8.14 -14.23
N MET A 104 14.69 7.74 -13.52
CA MET A 104 15.70 6.80 -14.00
C MET A 104 15.23 5.33 -14.03
N SER A 105 13.96 5.05 -13.72
CA SER A 105 13.37 3.70 -13.69
C SER A 105 14.07 2.69 -12.75
N LEU A 106 14.79 3.19 -11.74
CA LEU A 106 15.54 2.36 -10.78
C LEU A 106 14.63 1.77 -9.69
N MET A 107 13.59 2.50 -9.29
CA MET A 107 12.75 2.11 -8.14
C MET A 107 11.75 0.99 -8.44
N VAL A 108 11.28 0.89 -9.69
CA VAL A 108 10.30 -0.13 -10.10
C VAL A 108 10.80 -1.57 -9.85
N PRO A 109 11.99 -1.98 -10.33
CA PRO A 109 12.49 -3.33 -10.07
C PRO A 109 12.71 -3.62 -8.58
N GLU A 110 13.20 -2.65 -7.80
CA GLU A 110 13.43 -2.79 -6.36
C GLU A 110 12.12 -3.03 -5.58
N LEU A 111 11.07 -2.28 -5.91
CA LEU A 111 9.75 -2.46 -5.30
C LEU A 111 9.09 -3.78 -5.74
N LYS A 112 9.22 -4.15 -7.02
CA LYS A 112 8.71 -5.44 -7.52
C LYS A 112 9.35 -6.62 -6.80
N ASP A 113 10.66 -6.56 -6.57
CA ASP A 113 11.39 -7.57 -5.82
C ASP A 113 10.82 -7.74 -4.40
N CYS A 114 10.62 -6.64 -3.68
CA CYS A 114 9.97 -6.67 -2.35
C CYS A 114 8.56 -7.27 -2.41
N VAL A 115 7.74 -6.85 -3.36
CA VAL A 115 6.38 -7.38 -3.55
C VAL A 115 6.41 -8.88 -3.82
N ASN A 116 7.31 -9.36 -4.68
CA ASN A 116 7.42 -10.77 -5.03
C ASN A 116 7.86 -11.61 -3.82
N GLU A 117 8.88 -11.18 -3.09
CA GLU A 117 9.35 -11.85 -1.88
C GLU A 117 8.28 -11.92 -0.80
N GLY A 118 7.56 -10.82 -0.56
CA GLY A 118 6.47 -10.81 0.41
C GLY A 118 5.30 -11.70 -0.01
N ILE A 119 4.93 -11.72 -1.30
CA ILE A 119 3.91 -12.65 -1.82
C ILE A 119 4.38 -14.10 -1.72
N SER A 120 5.67 -14.37 -2.01
CA SER A 120 6.28 -15.68 -1.88
C SER A 120 6.15 -16.20 -0.44
N HIS A 121 6.50 -15.37 0.55
CA HIS A 121 6.30 -15.68 1.95
C HIS A 121 4.82 -15.97 2.27
N VAL A 122 3.89 -15.11 1.84
CA VAL A 122 2.46 -15.32 2.12
C VAL A 122 1.99 -16.67 1.58
N LYS A 123 2.41 -17.05 0.37
CA LYS A 123 2.03 -18.33 -0.27
C LYS A 123 2.58 -19.55 0.46
N SER A 124 3.80 -19.48 0.98
CA SER A 124 4.46 -20.62 1.65
C SER A 124 4.23 -20.67 3.16
N CYS A 125 3.76 -19.58 3.77
CA CYS A 125 3.60 -19.47 5.22
C CYS A 125 2.19 -19.84 5.67
N SER A 126 2.07 -20.93 6.44
CA SER A 126 0.78 -21.39 6.99
C SER A 126 0.09 -20.36 7.90
N VAL A 127 0.85 -19.54 8.63
CA VAL A 127 0.31 -18.46 9.47
C VAL A 127 -0.34 -17.39 8.60
N CYS A 128 0.33 -16.98 7.51
CA CYS A 128 -0.21 -16.03 6.55
C CYS A 128 -1.46 -16.61 5.85
N GLN A 129 -1.45 -17.88 5.45
CA GLN A 129 -2.62 -18.50 4.83
C GLN A 129 -3.83 -18.57 5.77
N GLY A 130 -3.60 -18.84 7.06
CA GLY A 130 -4.66 -18.86 8.08
C GLY A 130 -5.28 -17.48 8.37
N GLN A 131 -4.59 -16.39 8.02
CA GLN A 131 -5.09 -15.01 8.15
C GLN A 131 -5.82 -14.50 6.91
N ALA A 132 -5.92 -15.31 5.85
CA ALA A 132 -6.59 -14.92 4.62
C ALA A 132 -8.10 -14.73 4.82
N PHE A 133 -8.70 -13.89 3.98
CA PHE A 133 -10.13 -13.62 3.99
C PHE A 133 -10.85 -14.61 3.08
N ILE A 134 -12.02 -15.07 3.54
CA ILE A 134 -12.99 -15.79 2.73
C ILE A 134 -14.07 -14.78 2.31
N CYS A 135 -14.43 -14.79 1.03
CA CYS A 135 -15.50 -13.92 0.53
C CYS A 135 -16.85 -14.38 1.10
N GLU A 136 -17.47 -13.60 1.99
CA GLU A 136 -18.76 -13.98 2.63
C GLU A 136 -19.94 -14.03 1.64
N ILE A 137 -19.78 -13.52 0.42
CA ILE A 137 -20.87 -13.45 -0.58
C ILE A 137 -20.93 -14.73 -1.42
N CYS A 138 -19.82 -15.13 -2.01
CA CYS A 138 -19.78 -16.36 -2.81
C CYS A 138 -19.41 -17.59 -1.97
N ASN A 139 -18.72 -17.40 -0.83
CA ASN A 139 -18.16 -18.46 0.01
C ASN A 139 -17.36 -19.53 -0.78
N GLN A 140 -16.81 -19.11 -1.92
CA GLN A 140 -16.16 -19.95 -2.92
C GLN A 140 -15.02 -19.16 -3.56
N GLY A 141 -14.07 -19.88 -4.17
CA GLY A 141 -12.94 -19.28 -4.87
C GLY A 141 -11.68 -19.12 -3.99
N PRO A 142 -10.65 -18.45 -4.52
CA PRO A 142 -9.36 -18.35 -3.86
C PRO A 142 -9.43 -17.49 -2.58
N ALA A 143 -8.52 -17.80 -1.65
CA ALA A 143 -8.25 -16.97 -0.50
C ALA A 143 -7.91 -15.53 -0.91
N LEU A 144 -8.50 -14.56 -0.20
CA LEU A 144 -8.35 -13.14 -0.47
C LEU A 144 -7.37 -12.51 0.50
N PHE A 145 -6.49 -11.66 -0.03
CA PHE A 145 -5.50 -10.96 0.79
C PHE A 145 -5.63 -9.45 0.64
N PRO A 146 -5.63 -8.65 1.72
CA PRO A 146 -5.85 -7.20 1.67
C PRO A 146 -4.89 -6.40 0.78
N PHE A 147 -3.73 -6.95 0.43
CA PHE A 147 -2.73 -6.33 -0.44
C PHE A 147 -3.00 -6.57 -1.95
N GLN A 148 -3.96 -7.41 -2.31
CA GLN A 148 -4.34 -7.69 -3.71
C GLN A 148 -5.28 -6.60 -4.26
N VAL A 149 -4.88 -5.32 -4.12
CA VAL A 149 -5.74 -4.14 -4.33
C VAL A 149 -6.49 -4.11 -5.67
N ASP A 150 -5.92 -4.67 -6.74
CA ASP A 150 -6.53 -4.70 -8.08
C ASP A 150 -7.49 -5.88 -8.31
N ARG A 151 -7.63 -6.80 -7.35
CA ARG A 151 -8.44 -8.02 -7.49
C ARG A 151 -9.56 -8.15 -6.46
N ILE A 152 -9.57 -7.24 -5.49
CA ILE A 152 -10.49 -7.28 -4.36
C ILE A 152 -11.23 -5.96 -4.23
N TRP A 153 -12.42 -6.02 -3.65
CA TRP A 153 -13.05 -4.87 -3.04
C TRP A 153 -12.89 -4.95 -1.52
N LYS A 154 -12.30 -3.93 -0.92
CA LYS A 154 -12.17 -3.80 0.54
C LYS A 154 -13.20 -2.81 1.05
N CYS A 155 -13.98 -3.21 2.04
CA CYS A 155 -14.95 -2.33 2.69
C CYS A 155 -14.23 -1.18 3.40
N PRO A 156 -14.60 0.10 3.14
CA PRO A 156 -13.95 1.24 3.78
C PRO A 156 -14.28 1.38 5.28
N LYS A 157 -15.38 0.77 5.76
CA LYS A 157 -15.82 0.88 7.16
C LYS A 157 -15.23 -0.19 8.07
N CYS A 158 -15.25 -1.46 7.63
CA CYS A 158 -14.86 -2.60 8.47
C CYS A 158 -13.65 -3.39 7.94
N SER A 159 -13.05 -2.95 6.83
CA SER A 159 -11.89 -3.58 6.19
C SER A 159 -12.08 -5.03 5.74
N SER A 160 -13.32 -5.55 5.72
CA SER A 160 -13.60 -6.87 5.13
C SER A 160 -13.38 -6.87 3.62
N VAL A 161 -12.90 -8.00 3.11
CA VAL A 161 -12.43 -8.15 1.74
C VAL A 161 -13.34 -9.11 0.97
N TYR A 162 -13.67 -8.73 -0.25
CA TYR A 162 -14.54 -9.47 -1.16
C TYR A 162 -13.92 -9.50 -2.56
N HIS A 163 -14.28 -10.46 -3.41
CA HIS A 163 -13.93 -10.39 -4.83
C HIS A 163 -14.55 -9.14 -5.47
N LEU A 164 -13.92 -8.57 -6.50
CA LEU A 164 -14.48 -7.40 -7.21
C LEU A 164 -15.88 -7.67 -7.77
N ILE A 165 -16.11 -8.85 -8.35
CA ILE A 165 -17.43 -9.27 -8.85
C ILE A 165 -18.44 -9.51 -7.72
N CYS A 166 -17.95 -9.79 -6.51
CA CYS A 166 -18.76 -9.94 -5.31
C CYS A 166 -18.83 -8.62 -4.53
N LYS A 167 -18.46 -7.48 -5.12
CA LYS A 167 -18.65 -6.19 -4.46
C LYS A 167 -20.14 -6.04 -4.12
N PRO A 168 -20.50 -5.74 -2.85
CA PRO A 168 -21.88 -5.52 -2.46
C PRO A 168 -22.53 -4.45 -3.35
N ALA A 169 -23.68 -4.77 -3.94
CA ALA A 169 -24.44 -3.84 -4.77
C ALA A 169 -25.06 -2.70 -3.93
N THR A 170 -25.27 -2.93 -2.64
CA THR A 170 -25.80 -1.94 -1.70
C THR A 170 -24.67 -1.07 -1.13
N THR A 171 -25.04 0.08 -0.57
CA THR A 171 -24.11 0.96 0.16
C THR A 171 -23.56 0.33 1.45
N HIS A 172 -24.07 -0.84 1.86
CA HIS A 172 -23.76 -1.46 3.14
C HIS A 172 -23.13 -2.85 2.95
N CYS A 173 -21.93 -3.03 3.49
CA CYS A 173 -21.27 -4.32 3.46
C CYS A 173 -21.99 -5.35 4.36
N PRO A 174 -22.08 -6.65 3.99
CA PRO A 174 -22.78 -7.66 4.78
C PRO A 174 -22.32 -7.74 6.23
N ARG A 175 -21.00 -7.66 6.47
CA ARG A 175 -20.45 -7.62 7.84
C ARG A 175 -20.86 -6.37 8.60
N CYS A 176 -20.91 -5.23 7.94
CA CYS A 176 -21.31 -3.96 8.53
C CYS A 176 -22.76 -4.04 9.02
N LEU A 177 -23.65 -4.61 8.20
CA LEU A 177 -25.06 -4.84 8.54
C LEU A 177 -25.19 -5.77 9.76
N ARG A 178 -24.45 -6.88 9.77
CA ARG A 178 -24.43 -7.81 10.91
C ARG A 178 -23.94 -7.15 12.20
N LEU A 179 -22.91 -6.30 12.10
CA LEU A 179 -22.37 -5.57 13.25
C LEU A 179 -23.34 -4.50 13.75
N SER A 180 -24.07 -3.79 12.87
CA SER A 180 -25.09 -2.84 13.29
C SER A 180 -26.27 -3.53 13.96
N SER A 181 -26.77 -4.63 13.40
CA SER A 181 -27.89 -5.39 13.99
C SER A 181 -27.57 -5.88 15.41
N ARG A 182 -26.34 -6.37 15.64
CA ARG A 182 -25.90 -6.78 16.99
C ARG A 182 -25.83 -5.63 17.99
N ARG A 183 -25.52 -4.41 17.55
CA ARG A 183 -25.51 -3.23 18.44
C ARG A 183 -26.92 -2.81 18.82
N HIS A 184 -27.87 -2.88 17.90
CA HIS A 184 -29.28 -2.56 18.19
C HIS A 184 -29.91 -3.55 19.18
N THR A 185 -29.61 -4.85 19.05
CA THR A 185 -30.12 -5.87 20.00
C THR A 185 -29.45 -5.78 21.38
N ALA A 186 -28.24 -5.24 21.49
CA ALA A 186 -27.56 -5.04 22.77
C ALA A 186 -28.07 -3.81 23.56
N THR A 187 -28.88 -2.97 22.93
CA THR A 187 -29.48 -1.76 23.54
C THR A 187 -30.96 -1.93 23.89
N GLU A 188 -31.58 -3.05 23.56
CA GLU A 188 -32.90 -3.41 24.09
C GLU A 188 -32.71 -3.99 25.50
N PRO A 189 -33.32 -3.40 26.55
CA PRO A 189 -33.23 -3.96 27.89
C PRO A 189 -33.87 -5.35 27.87
N LEU A 190 -33.21 -6.33 28.50
CA LEU A 190 -33.75 -7.66 28.75
C LEU A 190 -35.12 -7.50 29.42
N ASN A 191 -36.19 -7.69 28.67
CA ASN A 191 -37.53 -7.73 29.22
C ASN A 191 -37.69 -9.09 29.91
N VAL A 192 -37.31 -9.13 31.18
CA VAL A 192 -37.56 -10.27 32.05
C VAL A 192 -39.04 -10.20 32.43
N ASN A 193 -39.86 -11.02 31.77
CA ASN A 193 -41.19 -11.39 32.23
C ASN A 193 -41.19 -12.87 32.57
#